data_AF-A0A2N7U1L7-F1
#
_entry.id   AF-A0A2N7U1L7-F1
#
_cell.length_a   1.000
_cell.length_b   1.000
_cell.length_c   1.000
_cell.angle_alpha   90.00
_cell.angle_beta   90.00
_cell.angle_gamma   90.00
#
_symmetry.space_group_name_H-M   'P 1'
#
loop_
_entity.id
_entity.type
_entity.pdbx_description
1 polymer ?
#
loop_
_entity_poly.entity_id
_entity_poly.type
_entity_poly.pdbx_seq_one_letter_code
_entity_poly.pdbx_strand_id
1 'polypeptide(L)'
;MPVERLVFVITMAGLCLYYLLEVSVTRLDARRQKYAAAWLHIGGFALYSATGGFVLANYADRGGVWLMAYTAALSLHFYMNDRLFLGQRKHLAFDRWILAGAVLLGWAAGLVAPHRYPIAAFMFAALAGGMMLNILKEELPPEKDGVPLQFVLGIGIIILISFLLPLYAA
;
A
#
# COMPACT_ATOMS: atom_id res chain seq x y z
N MET A 1 9.53 1.64 24.28
CA MET A 1 10.49 1.46 23.17
C MET A 1 10.45 2.71 22.30
N PRO A 2 11.56 3.11 21.65
CA PRO A 2 11.57 4.21 20.68
C PRO A 2 10.60 3.92 19.53
N VAL A 3 9.93 4.95 19.00
CA VAL A 3 8.91 4.82 17.93
C VAL A 3 9.54 4.21 16.67
N GLU A 4 10.77 4.58 16.37
CA GLU A 4 11.56 4.09 15.23
C GLU A 4 11.74 2.57 15.30
N ARG A 5 12.02 2.05 16.51
CA ARG A 5 12.15 0.62 16.75
C ARG A 5 10.82 -0.11 16.53
N LEU A 6 9.72 0.49 16.97
CA LEU A 6 8.40 -0.10 16.79
C LEU A 6 7.99 -0.13 15.31
N VAL A 7 8.23 0.97 14.58
CA VAL A 7 8.04 1.04 13.12
C VAL A 7 8.87 -0.03 12.43
N PHE A 8 10.16 -0.16 12.76
CA PHE A 8 11.02 -1.19 12.19
C PHE A 8 10.49 -2.61 12.45
N VAL A 9 10.13 -2.92 13.69
CA VAL A 9 9.60 -4.25 14.07
C VAL A 9 8.30 -4.54 13.33
N ILE A 10 7.40 -3.56 13.22
CA ILE A 10 6.13 -3.71 12.49
C ILE A 10 6.38 -3.93 10.99
N THR A 11 7.31 -3.18 10.38
CA THR A 11 7.69 -3.39 8.98
C THR A 11 8.26 -4.79 8.76
N MET A 12 9.15 -5.26 9.63
CA MET A 12 9.70 -6.62 9.54
C MET A 12 8.64 -7.69 9.78
N ALA A 13 7.71 -7.47 10.72
CA ALA A 13 6.60 -8.38 10.93
C ALA A 13 5.68 -8.45 9.71
N GLY A 14 5.38 -7.31 9.08
CA GLY A 14 4.62 -7.24 7.82
C GLY A 14 5.31 -7.97 6.68
N LEU A 15 6.63 -7.77 6.53
CA LEU A 15 7.46 -8.50 5.57
C LEU A 15 7.41 -10.01 5.81
N CYS A 16 7.66 -10.46 7.04
CA CYS A 16 7.62 -11.87 7.42
C CYS A 16 6.24 -12.49 7.18
N LEU A 17 5.17 -11.81 7.58
CA LEU A 17 3.80 -12.29 7.39
C LEU A 17 3.50 -12.46 5.90
N TYR A 18 3.79 -11.46 5.07
CA TYR A 18 3.53 -11.52 3.64
C TYR A 18 4.37 -12.62 2.96
N TYR A 19 5.64 -12.77 3.36
CA TYR A 19 6.49 -13.87 2.90
C TYR A 19 5.91 -15.25 3.24
N LEU A 20 5.50 -15.46 4.49
CA LEU A 20 4.96 -16.74 4.95
C LEU A 20 3.63 -17.08 4.26
N LEU A 21 2.76 -16.08 4.05
CA LEU A 21 1.51 -16.26 3.31
C LEU A 21 1.80 -16.67 1.86
N GLU A 22 2.74 -16.00 1.19
CA GLU A 22 3.10 -16.37 -0.17
C GLU A 22 3.64 -17.80 -0.27
N VAL A 23 4.58 -18.17 0.61
CA VAL A 23 5.15 -19.52 0.65
C VAL A 23 4.06 -20.57 0.94
N SER A 24 3.05 -20.22 1.73
CA SER A 24 1.91 -21.09 1.98
C SER A 24 1.04 -21.26 0.73
N VAL A 25 0.84 -20.19 -0.04
CA VAL A 25 0.10 -20.22 -1.31
C VAL A 25 0.82 -21.07 -2.36
N THR A 26 2.14 -21.02 -2.45
CA THR A 26 2.91 -21.81 -3.44
C THR A 26 2.92 -23.32 -3.19
N ARG A 27 2.54 -23.76 -1.98
CA ARG A 27 2.40 -25.19 -1.62
C ARG A 27 1.06 -25.79 -2.01
N LEU A 28 0.11 -24.98 -2.50
CA LEU A 28 -1.21 -25.44 -2.89
C LEU A 28 -1.21 -26.06 -4.30
N ASP A 29 -2.21 -26.88 -4.60
CA ASP A 29 -2.46 -27.29 -5.98
C ASP A 29 -2.74 -26.09 -6.90
N ALA A 30 -2.50 -26.24 -8.20
CA ALA A 30 -2.56 -25.13 -9.17
C ALA A 30 -3.91 -24.37 -9.15
N ARG A 31 -5.02 -25.06 -8.91
CA ARG A 31 -6.34 -24.42 -8.86
C ARG A 31 -6.45 -23.58 -7.58
N ARG A 32 -6.16 -24.16 -6.41
CA ARG A 32 -6.22 -23.47 -5.12
C ARG A 32 -5.21 -22.34 -5.02
N GLN A 33 -4.00 -22.54 -5.54
CA GLN A 33 -2.96 -21.52 -5.62
C GLN A 33 -3.46 -20.27 -6.35
N LYS A 34 -4.09 -20.43 -7.52
CA LYS A 34 -4.63 -19.29 -8.29
C LYS A 34 -5.63 -18.47 -7.47
N TYR A 35 -6.56 -19.13 -6.78
CA TYR A 35 -7.56 -18.45 -5.95
C TYR A 35 -6.94 -17.82 -4.70
N ALA A 36 -6.06 -18.54 -4.00
CA ALA A 36 -5.43 -18.06 -2.78
C ALA A 36 -4.50 -16.87 -3.06
N ALA A 37 -3.75 -16.89 -4.17
CA ALA A 37 -2.96 -15.75 -4.64
C ALA A 37 -3.86 -14.53 -4.91
N ALA A 38 -4.98 -14.72 -5.63
CA ALA A 38 -5.92 -13.62 -5.90
C ALA A 38 -6.46 -12.99 -4.60
N TRP A 39 -6.81 -13.80 -3.61
CA TRP A 39 -7.25 -13.31 -2.30
C TRP A 39 -6.14 -12.64 -1.51
N LEU A 40 -4.91 -13.15 -1.56
CA LEU A 40 -3.76 -12.54 -0.90
C LEU A 40 -3.47 -11.15 -1.48
N HIS A 41 -3.48 -11.02 -2.81
CA HIS A 41 -3.34 -9.72 -3.48
C HIS A 41 -4.48 -8.77 -3.11
N ILE A 42 -5.75 -9.19 -3.28
CA ILE A 42 -6.90 -8.33 -2.95
C ILE A 42 -6.89 -7.94 -1.47
N GLY A 43 -6.50 -8.83 -0.57
CA GLY A 43 -6.35 -8.52 0.86
C GLY A 43 -5.28 -7.46 1.13
N GLY A 44 -4.12 -7.56 0.49
CA GLY A 44 -3.06 -6.55 0.58
C GLY A 44 -3.52 -5.18 0.06
N PHE A 45 -4.17 -5.17 -1.11
CA PHE A 45 -4.74 -3.94 -1.68
C PHE A 45 -5.88 -3.37 -0.84
N ALA A 46 -6.72 -4.21 -0.22
CA ALA A 46 -7.77 -3.74 0.68
C ALA A 46 -7.16 -3.08 1.93
N LEU A 47 -6.11 -3.64 2.52
CA LEU A 47 -5.41 -3.02 3.65
C LEU A 47 -4.75 -1.69 3.26
N TYR A 48 -4.16 -1.63 2.07
CA TYR A 48 -3.65 -0.38 1.49
C TYR A 48 -4.76 0.66 1.31
N SER A 49 -5.88 0.28 0.69
CA SER A 49 -7.06 1.13 0.48
C SER A 49 -7.65 1.64 1.79
N ALA A 50 -7.77 0.79 2.81
CA ALA A 50 -8.22 1.19 4.14
C ALA A 50 -7.27 2.20 4.79
N THR A 51 -5.96 2.04 4.61
CA THR A 51 -4.97 3.00 5.12
C THR A 51 -5.14 4.37 4.46
N GLY A 52 -5.34 4.43 3.14
CA GLY A 52 -5.63 5.68 2.43
C GLY A 52 -6.92 6.35 2.92
N GLY A 53 -7.98 5.57 3.11
CA GLY A 53 -9.23 6.06 3.72
C GLY A 53 -9.02 6.58 5.14
N PHE A 54 -8.29 5.86 5.98
CA PHE A 54 -7.99 6.27 7.35
C PHE A 54 -7.24 7.60 7.41
N VAL A 55 -6.26 7.78 6.54
CA VAL A 55 -5.46 9.00 6.43
C VAL A 55 -6.29 10.19 5.93
N LEU A 56 -7.31 9.97 5.10
CA LEU A 56 -8.23 11.02 4.64
C LEU A 56 -8.83 11.81 5.81
N ALA A 57 -9.14 11.13 6.93
CA ALA A 57 -9.67 11.78 8.13
C ALA A 57 -8.70 12.81 8.74
N ASN A 58 -7.38 12.64 8.59
CA ASN A 58 -6.38 13.60 9.09
C ASN A 58 -6.42 14.93 8.33
N TYR A 59 -6.84 14.92 7.08
CA TYR A 59 -6.87 16.12 6.24
C TYR A 59 -8.13 16.95 6.45
N ALA A 60 -9.19 16.37 7.02
CA ALA A 60 -10.38 17.13 7.41
C ALA A 60 -10.03 18.24 8.42
N ASP A 61 -9.15 17.93 9.37
CA ASP A 61 -8.72 18.88 10.41
C ASP A 61 -7.76 19.96 9.87
N ARG A 62 -7.13 19.72 8.70
CA ARG A 62 -6.18 20.66 8.06
C ARG A 62 -6.87 21.69 7.16
N GLY A 63 -8.17 21.54 6.89
CA GLY A 63 -8.97 22.46 6.09
C GLY A 63 -9.39 21.91 4.72
N GLY A 64 -10.43 22.51 4.15
CA GLY A 64 -11.12 21.99 2.95
C GLY A 64 -10.22 21.82 1.72
N VAL A 65 -9.26 22.73 1.50
CA VAL A 65 -8.34 22.65 0.35
C VAL A 65 -7.46 21.39 0.43
N TRP A 66 -6.87 21.11 1.59
CA TRP A 66 -6.02 19.94 1.80
C TRP A 66 -6.81 18.64 1.71
N LEU A 67 -8.04 18.64 2.24
CA LEU A 67 -8.96 17.53 2.10
C LEU A 67 -9.28 17.25 0.63
N MET A 68 -9.68 18.27 -0.14
CA MET A 68 -9.98 18.13 -1.57
C MET A 68 -8.77 17.67 -2.37
N ALA A 69 -7.58 18.23 -2.10
CA ALA A 69 -6.35 17.84 -2.76
C ALA A 69 -6.01 16.37 -2.49
N TYR A 70 -6.09 15.93 -1.22
CA TYR A 70 -5.85 14.54 -0.86
C TYR A 70 -6.91 13.60 -1.45
N THR A 71 -8.20 13.97 -1.41
CA THR A 71 -9.28 13.19 -2.04
C THR A 71 -9.05 13.05 -3.55
N ALA A 72 -8.66 14.13 -4.23
CA ALA A 72 -8.36 14.08 -5.66
C ALA A 72 -7.17 13.17 -5.97
N ALA A 73 -6.08 13.30 -5.20
CA ALA A 73 -4.90 12.44 -5.33
C ALA A 73 -5.23 10.97 -5.06
N LEU A 74 -6.00 10.68 -4.01
CA LEU A 74 -6.42 9.32 -3.65
C LEU A 74 -7.35 8.72 -4.71
N SER A 75 -8.28 9.51 -5.26
CA SER A 75 -9.18 9.09 -6.34
C SER A 75 -8.41 8.78 -7.62
N LEU A 76 -7.45 9.63 -7.97
CA LEU A 76 -6.56 9.42 -9.11
C LEU A 76 -5.72 8.15 -8.91
N HIS A 77 -5.16 7.95 -7.72
CA HIS A 77 -4.39 6.75 -7.40
C HIS A 77 -5.22 5.47 -7.59
N PHE A 78 -6.45 5.43 -7.08
CA PHE A 78 -7.33 4.28 -7.25
C PHE A 78 -7.80 4.09 -8.70
N TYR A 79 -8.05 5.17 -9.45
CA TYR A 79 -8.39 5.09 -10.87
C TYR A 79 -7.25 4.46 -11.69
N MET A 80 -6.00 4.82 -11.39
CA MET A 80 -4.82 4.25 -12.06
C MET A 80 -4.60 2.80 -11.68
N ASN A 81 -4.75 2.47 -10.39
CA ASN A 81 -4.68 1.08 -9.94
C ASN A 81 -5.76 0.23 -10.64
N ASP A 82 -7.02 0.67 -10.71
CA ASP A 82 -8.10 -0.06 -11.38
C ASP A 82 -7.77 -0.34 -12.87
N ARG A 83 -7.19 0.65 -13.57
CA ARG A 83 -6.74 0.49 -14.96
C ARG A 83 -5.59 -0.51 -15.10
N LEU A 84 -4.60 -0.46 -14.21
CA LEU A 84 -3.49 -1.42 -14.16
C LEU A 84 -3.99 -2.84 -13.89
N PHE A 85 -4.96 -2.97 -12.98
CA PHE A 85 -5.60 -4.23 -12.66
C PHE A 85 -6.37 -4.80 -13.85
N LEU A 86 -7.20 -4.02 -14.55
CA LEU A 86 -7.98 -4.50 -15.70
C LEU A 86 -7.10 -5.16 -16.80
N GLY A 87 -5.84 -4.75 -16.92
CA GLY A 87 -4.86 -5.34 -17.84
C GLY A 87 -4.41 -6.76 -17.48
N GLN A 88 -4.51 -7.19 -16.20
CA GLN A 88 -3.88 -8.42 -15.70
C GLN A 88 -4.81 -9.65 -15.56
N ARG A 89 -6.09 -9.59 -15.99
CA ARG A 89 -7.06 -10.71 -16.09
C ARG A 89 -7.01 -11.79 -14.99
N LYS A 90 -6.87 -11.42 -13.71
CA LYS A 90 -6.92 -12.36 -12.56
C LYS A 90 -7.84 -11.86 -11.43
N HIS A 91 -9.04 -11.37 -11.79
CA HIS A 91 -9.93 -10.74 -10.81
C HIS A 91 -11.00 -11.65 -10.25
N LEU A 92 -11.33 -11.40 -8.97
CA LEU A 92 -12.60 -11.80 -8.40
C LEU A 92 -13.66 -10.81 -8.86
N ALA A 93 -14.87 -11.26 -9.17
CA ALA A 93 -15.93 -10.40 -9.72
C ALA A 93 -16.35 -9.21 -8.81
N PHE A 94 -15.96 -9.24 -7.53
CA PHE A 94 -16.37 -8.26 -6.51
C PHE A 94 -15.19 -7.47 -5.91
N ASP A 95 -13.98 -7.60 -6.46
CA ASP A 95 -12.77 -6.92 -5.98
C ASP A 95 -12.95 -5.40 -5.80
N ARG A 96 -13.54 -4.71 -6.79
CA ARG A 96 -13.81 -3.27 -6.75
C ARG A 96 -14.67 -2.84 -5.54
N TRP A 97 -15.63 -3.67 -5.16
CA TRP A 97 -16.53 -3.38 -4.04
C TRP A 97 -15.84 -3.62 -2.71
N ILE A 98 -14.97 -4.62 -2.64
CA ILE A 98 -14.12 -4.87 -1.47
C ILE A 98 -13.18 -3.68 -1.27
N LEU A 99 -12.51 -3.20 -2.32
CA LEU A 99 -11.59 -2.07 -2.22
C LEU A 99 -12.32 -0.77 -1.87
N ALA A 100 -13.45 -0.46 -2.52
CA ALA A 100 -14.27 0.70 -2.19
C ALA A 100 -14.76 0.64 -0.73
N GLY A 101 -15.25 -0.53 -0.29
CA GLY A 101 -15.65 -0.76 1.10
C GLY A 101 -14.48 -0.56 2.06
N ALA A 102 -13.28 -1.03 1.72
CA ALA A 102 -12.09 -0.84 2.53
C ALA A 102 -11.74 0.64 2.73
N VAL A 103 -11.82 1.47 1.67
CA VAL A 103 -11.62 2.92 1.78
C VAL A 103 -12.62 3.54 2.76
N LEU A 104 -13.90 3.21 2.61
CA LEU A 104 -14.97 3.77 3.47
C LEU A 104 -14.80 3.32 4.93
N LEU A 105 -14.47 2.05 5.17
CA LEU A 105 -14.20 1.51 6.50
C LEU A 105 -12.98 2.17 7.13
N GLY A 106 -11.91 2.34 6.36
CA GLY A 106 -10.71 3.05 6.80
C GLY A 106 -11.03 4.48 7.22
N TRP A 107 -11.76 5.21 6.37
CA TRP A 107 -12.19 6.58 6.67
C TRP A 107 -13.06 6.67 7.92
N ALA A 108 -14.08 5.81 8.04
CA ALA A 108 -14.93 5.75 9.22
C ALA A 108 -14.13 5.46 10.50
N ALA A 109 -13.18 4.51 10.44
CA ALA A 109 -12.26 4.23 11.54
C ALA A 109 -11.38 5.45 11.88
N GLY A 110 -10.93 6.18 10.87
CA GLY A 110 -10.18 7.44 11.03
C GLY A 110 -10.98 8.49 11.79
N LEU A 111 -12.27 8.65 11.50
CA LEU A 111 -13.12 9.64 12.17
C LEU A 111 -13.17 9.45 13.70
N VAL A 112 -13.25 8.20 14.16
CA VAL A 112 -13.41 7.86 15.59
C VAL A 112 -12.09 7.58 16.31
N ALA A 113 -10.98 7.48 15.59
CA ALA A 113 -9.68 7.16 16.18
C ALA A 113 -9.10 8.34 16.97
N PRO A 114 -8.75 8.17 18.26
CA PRO A 114 -8.22 9.26 19.11
C PRO A 114 -6.79 9.67 18.74
N HIS A 115 -6.00 8.78 18.12
CA HIS A 115 -4.59 9.00 17.79
C HIS A 115 -4.28 8.62 16.34
N ARG A 116 -4.80 9.40 15.39
CA ARG A 116 -4.76 9.06 13.96
C ARG A 116 -3.33 8.96 13.38
N TYR A 117 -2.44 9.90 13.70
CA TYR A 117 -1.07 9.92 13.14
C TYR A 117 -0.24 8.66 13.44
N PRO A 118 -0.08 8.21 14.71
CA PRO A 118 0.70 7.01 15.00
C PRO A 118 0.04 5.74 14.44
N ILE A 119 -1.30 5.66 14.44
CA ILE A 119 -2.02 4.53 13.84
C ILE A 119 -1.72 4.45 12.34
N ALA A 120 -1.83 5.56 11.62
CA ALA A 120 -1.50 5.63 10.20
C ALA A 120 -0.05 5.21 9.95
N ALA A 121 0.90 5.70 10.75
CA ALA A 121 2.31 5.34 10.64
C ALA A 121 2.55 3.83 10.80
N PHE A 122 1.86 3.18 11.76
CA PHE A 122 1.97 1.74 11.96
C PHE A 122 1.30 0.93 10.84
N MET A 123 0.16 1.38 10.31
CA MET A 123 -0.47 0.77 9.13
C MET A 123 0.46 0.85 7.92
N PHE A 124 1.07 2.02 7.68
CA PHE A 124 2.08 2.19 6.62
C PHE A 124 3.30 1.31 6.83
N ALA A 125 3.83 1.22 8.05
CA ALA A 125 4.97 0.35 8.37
C ALA A 125 4.66 -1.11 8.02
N ALA A 126 3.51 -1.62 8.45
CA ALA A 126 3.09 -2.99 8.17
C ALA A 126 2.97 -3.26 6.66
N LEU A 127 2.37 -2.32 5.93
CA LEU A 127 2.22 -2.40 4.47
C LEU A 127 3.58 -2.33 3.75
N ALA A 128 4.49 -1.46 4.19
CA ALA A 128 5.79 -1.26 3.57
C ALA A 128 6.61 -2.56 3.53
N GLY A 129 6.52 -3.39 4.56
CA GLY A 129 7.17 -4.71 4.58
C GLY A 129 6.68 -5.63 3.47
N GLY A 130 5.36 -5.78 3.33
CA GLY A 130 4.76 -6.60 2.27
C GLY A 130 5.02 -6.07 0.87
N MET A 131 4.89 -4.74 0.69
CA MET A 131 5.19 -4.07 -0.58
C MET A 131 6.65 -4.25 -0.99
N MET A 132 7.60 -4.15 -0.05
CA MET A 132 9.01 -4.37 -0.33
C MET A 132 9.25 -5.75 -0.94
N LEU A 133 8.63 -6.80 -0.39
CA LEU A 133 8.77 -8.15 -0.96
C LEU A 133 8.18 -8.23 -2.37
N ASN A 134 7.02 -7.61 -2.60
CA ASN A 134 6.38 -7.62 -3.91
C ASN A 134 7.22 -6.91 -4.96
N ILE A 135 7.72 -5.71 -4.62
CA ILE A 135 8.60 -4.91 -5.47
C ILE A 135 9.87 -5.69 -5.77
N LEU A 136 10.55 -6.25 -4.76
CA LEU A 136 11.79 -7.01 -4.99
C LEU A 136 11.56 -8.23 -5.88
N LYS A 137 10.41 -8.91 -5.78
CA LYS A 137 10.08 -10.04 -6.68
C LYS A 137 9.83 -9.60 -8.12
N GLU A 138 9.15 -8.47 -8.32
CA GLU A 138 8.81 -7.96 -9.66
C GLU A 138 10.02 -7.29 -10.33
N GLU A 139 10.84 -6.57 -9.57
CA GLU A 139 11.99 -5.78 -10.05
C GLU A 139 13.31 -6.55 -10.09
N LEU A 140 13.44 -7.67 -9.37
CA LEU A 140 14.57 -8.62 -9.52
C LEU A 140 14.09 -9.85 -10.29
N PRO A 141 13.92 -9.74 -11.63
CA PRO A 141 13.49 -10.87 -12.43
C PRO A 141 14.52 -12.00 -12.37
N PRO A 142 14.08 -13.26 -12.49
CA PRO A 142 14.97 -14.42 -12.51
C PRO A 142 15.90 -14.46 -13.74
N GLU A 143 15.61 -13.68 -14.79
CA GLU A 143 16.41 -13.55 -16.02
C GLU A 143 16.52 -12.08 -16.48
N LYS A 144 17.45 -11.80 -17.40
CA LYS A 144 18.12 -10.54 -17.79
C LYS A 144 17.27 -9.31 -18.22
N ASP A 145 15.97 -9.26 -17.90
CA ASP A 145 15.04 -8.23 -18.40
C ASP A 145 14.85 -7.03 -17.47
N GLY A 146 15.52 -6.99 -16.31
CA GLY A 146 15.49 -5.84 -15.42
C GLY A 146 16.19 -4.62 -16.05
N VAL A 147 15.67 -3.40 -15.80
CA VAL A 147 16.29 -2.14 -16.24
C VAL A 147 16.78 -1.35 -15.01
N PRO A 148 18.00 -1.63 -14.50
CA PRO A 148 18.50 -1.06 -13.23
C PRO A 148 18.49 0.47 -13.21
N LEU A 149 18.69 1.09 -14.37
CA LEU A 149 18.69 2.56 -14.49
C LEU A 149 17.34 3.16 -14.12
N GLN A 150 16.22 2.54 -14.52
CA GLN A 150 14.88 3.06 -14.20
C GLN A 150 14.60 2.98 -12.71
N PHE A 151 14.99 1.88 -12.06
CA PHE A 151 14.90 1.70 -10.61
C PHE A 151 15.73 2.75 -9.85
N VAL A 152 17.00 2.94 -10.22
CA VAL A 152 17.90 3.92 -9.58
C VAL A 152 17.40 5.35 -9.80
N LEU A 153 16.91 5.68 -10.99
CA LEU A 153 16.31 6.99 -11.28
C LEU A 153 15.07 7.23 -10.42
N GLY A 154 14.18 6.24 -10.30
CA GLY A 154 13.00 6.32 -9.44
C GLY A 154 13.37 6.59 -7.98
N ILE A 155 14.35 5.86 -7.44
CA ILE A 155 14.88 6.10 -6.08
C ILE A 155 15.45 7.51 -5.96
N GLY A 156 16.30 7.93 -6.91
CA GLY A 156 16.93 9.25 -6.90
C GLY A 156 15.90 10.39 -6.90
N ILE A 157 14.84 10.25 -7.70
CA ILE A 157 13.72 11.21 -7.74
C ILE A 157 13.00 11.26 -6.40
N ILE A 158 12.67 10.11 -5.80
CA ILE A 158 11.97 10.06 -4.50
C ILE A 158 12.83 10.65 -3.38
N ILE A 159 14.14 10.36 -3.36
CA ILE A 159 15.08 10.96 -2.41
C ILE A 159 15.10 12.48 -2.58
N LEU A 160 15.26 12.97 -3.82
CA LEU A 160 15.28 14.40 -4.12
C LEU A 160 13.99 15.10 -3.65
N ILE A 161 12.82 14.54 -3.99
CA ILE A 161 11.52 15.08 -3.55
C ILE A 161 11.45 15.13 -2.03
N SER A 162 11.89 14.08 -1.33
CA SER A 162 11.83 14.00 0.13
C SER A 162 12.72 15.04 0.82
N PHE A 163 13.87 15.38 0.23
CA PHE A 163 14.75 16.46 0.72
C PHE A 163 14.20 17.86 0.40
N LEU A 164 13.47 18.02 -0.72
CA LEU A 164 12.92 19.30 -1.13
C LEU A 164 11.60 19.64 -0.41
N LEU A 165 10.75 18.66 -0.10
CA LEU A 165 9.42 18.90 0.49
C LEU A 165 9.43 19.76 1.78
N PRO A 166 10.34 19.53 2.75
CA PRO A 166 10.42 20.34 3.96
C PRO A 166 10.84 21.79 3.70
N LEU A 167 11.56 22.06 2.61
CA LEU A 167 12.06 23.40 2.26
C LEU A 167 10.94 24.31 1.71
N TYR A 168 9.82 23.74 1.27
CA TYR A 168 8.67 24.48 0.72
C TYR A 168 7.45 24.49 1.66
N ALA A 169 7.50 23.75 2.77
CA ALA A 169 6.42 23.65 3.75
C ALA A 169 6.67 24.47 5.04
N ALA A 170 7.76 25.25 5.07
CA ALA A 170 8.09 26.25 6.09
C ALA A 170 7.72 27.65 5.59
#